data_AF-A0AAX2ZJQ0-F1
#
_entry.id   AF-A0AAX2ZJQ0-F1
#
_cell.length_a   1.000
_cell.length_b   1.000
_cell.length_c   1.000
_cell.angle_alpha   90.00
_cell.angle_beta   90.00
_cell.angle_gamma   90.00
#
_symmetry.space_group_name_H-M   'P 1'
#
loop_
_entity.id
_entity.type
_entity.pdbx_description
1 polymer ?
#
loop_
_entity_poly.entity_id
_entity_poly.type
_entity_poly.pdbx_seq_one_letter_code
_entity_poly.pdbx_strand_id
1 'polypeptide(L)'
;MNYKNTINHNCNIKCPKCNHTYSYDFKLEDLKKNNNKSRSLENCYEFLIYLICKNPLCNYDMEIKGETIVSSSNTLNSIKITSIK
;
A
#
# COMPACT_ATOMS: atom_id res chain seq x y z
N MET A 1 2.49 -11.96 14.29
CA MET A 1 2.53 -10.58 14.82
C MET A 1 1.82 -9.69 13.82
N ASN A 2 0.67 -9.11 14.18
CA ASN A 2 0.02 -8.07 13.37
C ASN A 2 0.63 -6.73 13.73
N TYR A 3 1.03 -5.97 12.72
CA TYR A 3 1.35 -4.56 12.91
C TYR A 3 0.03 -3.83 13.17
N LYS A 4 -0.20 -3.39 14.41
CA LYS A 4 -1.47 -2.80 14.86
C LYS A 4 -1.59 -1.30 14.53
N ASN A 5 -0.57 -0.68 13.97
CA ASN A 5 -0.62 0.74 13.65
C ASN A 5 -1.19 0.95 12.25
N THR A 6 -2.28 1.72 12.18
CA THR A 6 -2.78 2.28 10.93
C THR A 6 -1.71 3.17 10.32
N ILE A 7 -1.38 2.93 9.06
CA ILE A 7 -0.43 3.78 8.33
C ILE A 7 -1.20 4.66 7.34
N ASN A 8 -1.11 5.97 7.50
CA ASN A 8 -1.58 6.92 6.49
C ASN A 8 -0.50 7.06 5.41
N HIS A 9 -0.88 6.87 4.15
CA HIS A 9 0.03 7.06 3.02
C HIS A 9 -0.65 7.88 1.93
N ASN A 10 0.08 8.88 1.43
CA ASN A 10 -0.28 9.61 0.22
C ASN A 10 0.66 9.17 -0.90
N CYS A 11 0.09 8.76 -2.03
CA CYS A 11 0.88 8.56 -3.25
C CYS A 11 0.09 8.82 -4.52
N ASN A 12 0.84 9.09 -5.59
CA ASN A 12 0.28 9.25 -6.93
C ASN A 12 0.09 7.87 -7.57
N ILE A 13 -1.15 7.54 -7.90
CA ILE A 13 -1.52 6.29 -8.56
C ILE A 13 -2.02 6.59 -9.96
N LYS A 14 -1.41 5.91 -10.91
CA LYS A 14 -1.82 5.91 -12.30
C LYS A 14 -2.87 4.83 -12.54
N CYS A 15 -4.05 5.24 -12.98
CA CYS A 15 -5.14 4.32 -13.26
C CYS A 15 -4.78 3.40 -14.44
N PRO A 16 -4.91 2.07 -14.32
CA PRO A 16 -4.59 1.15 -15.41
C PRO A 16 -5.60 1.24 -16.57
N LYS A 17 -6.84 1.68 -16.31
CA LYS A 17 -7.89 1.81 -17.33
C LYS A 17 -7.82 3.11 -18.14
N CYS A 18 -7.72 4.27 -17.48
CA CYS A 18 -7.73 5.57 -18.18
C CYS A 18 -6.36 6.27 -18.21
N ASN A 19 -5.31 5.66 -17.66
CA ASN A 19 -3.93 6.15 -17.71
C ASN A 19 -3.67 7.51 -17.01
N HIS A 20 -4.71 8.10 -16.40
CA HIS A 20 -4.61 9.33 -15.60
C HIS A 20 -4.00 9.04 -14.23
N THR A 21 -3.19 9.98 -13.76
CA THR A 21 -2.53 9.90 -12.45
C THR A 21 -3.22 10.85 -11.48
N TYR A 22 -3.60 10.33 -10.31
CA TYR A 22 -4.17 11.12 -9.23
C TYR A 22 -3.46 10.80 -7.92
N SER A 23 -3.40 11.79 -7.02
CA SER A 23 -2.98 11.57 -5.64
C SER A 23 -4.10 10.90 -4.85
N TYR A 24 -3.77 9.87 -4.08
CA TYR A 24 -4.68 9.20 -3.16
C TYR A 24 -4.09 9.20 -1.77
N ASP A 25 -4.94 9.52 -0.79
CA ASP A 25 -4.68 9.36 0.63
C ASP A 25 -5.42 8.12 1.09
N PHE A 26 -4.68 7.12 1.57
CA PHE A 26 -5.29 5.90 2.07
C PHE A 26 -4.63 5.35 3.33
N LYS A 27 -5.43 4.60 4.08
CA LYS A 27 -5.07 3.99 5.36
C LYS A 27 -4.80 2.51 5.16
N LEU A 28 -3.63 2.07 5.61
CA LEU A 28 -3.29 0.65 5.67
C LEU A 28 -3.61 0.13 7.06
N GLU A 29 -4.67 -0.67 7.17
CA GLU A 29 -5.18 -1.21 8.45
C GLU A 29 -4.95 -2.73 8.54
N ASP A 30 -5.07 -3.47 7.43
CA ASP A 30 -4.90 -4.92 7.35
C ASP A 30 -3.53 -5.35 6.84
N LEU A 31 -2.49 -5.09 7.63
CA LEU A 31 -1.11 -5.45 7.31
C LEU A 31 -0.80 -6.90 7.70
N LYS A 32 -0.54 -7.75 6.70
CA LYS A 32 -0.15 -9.15 6.91
C LYS A 32 1.37 -9.26 6.94
N LYS A 33 1.92 -9.84 8.00
CA LYS A 33 3.37 -10.04 8.11
C LYS A 33 3.86 -11.02 7.05
N ASN A 34 4.80 -10.58 6.22
CA ASN A 34 5.48 -11.45 5.27
C ASN A 34 6.70 -12.08 5.96
N ASN A 35 6.52 -13.30 6.48
CA ASN A 35 7.56 -14.02 7.21
C ASN A 35 8.71 -14.51 6.30
N ASN A 36 8.57 -14.45 4.97
CA ASN A 36 9.60 -14.90 4.03
C ASN A 36 10.67 -13.82 3.75
N LYS A 37 10.43 -12.57 4.12
CA LYS A 37 11.35 -11.43 3.91
C LYS A 37 11.82 -10.81 5.23
N SER A 38 12.21 -11.65 6.19
CA SER A 38 12.89 -11.15 7.39
C SER A 38 14.31 -10.72 7.03
N ARG A 39 14.50 -9.43 6.69
CA ARG A 39 15.84 -8.82 6.79
C ARG A 39 16.11 -8.70 8.28
N SER A 40 17.33 -9.00 8.71
CA SER A 40 17.70 -9.23 10.12
C SER A 40 17.31 -8.13 11.12
N LEU A 41 16.88 -6.95 10.66
CA LEU A 41 16.44 -5.81 11.47
C LEU A 41 15.09 -5.18 11.02
N GLU A 42 14.46 -5.69 9.95
CA GLU A 42 13.28 -5.10 9.34
C GLU A 42 12.16 -6.13 9.18
N ASN A 43 10.96 -5.75 9.60
CA ASN A 43 9.75 -6.51 9.37
C ASN A 43 9.09 -6.04 8.06
N CYS A 44 8.85 -6.98 7.14
CA CYS A 44 8.05 -6.72 5.95
C CYS A 44 6.58 -7.09 6.20
N TYR A 45 5.66 -6.21 5.82
CA TYR A 45 4.22 -6.49 5.83
C TYR A 45 3.63 -6.20 4.45
N GLU A 46 2.78 -7.10 3.98
CA GLU A 46 2.01 -6.92 2.76
C GLU A 46 0.67 -6.24 3.07
N PHE A 47 0.23 -5.39 2.15
CA PHE A 47 -1.08 -4.77 2.19
C PHE A 47 -1.82 -4.92 0.87
N LEU A 48 -3.14 -4.87 0.99
CA LEU A 48 -4.10 -4.87 -0.11
C LEU A 48 -5.10 -3.75 0.16
N ILE A 49 -5.32 -2.89 -0.81
CA ILE A 49 -6.32 -1.83 -0.72
C ILE A 49 -7.05 -1.65 -2.04
N TYR A 50 -8.32 -1.27 -1.95
CA TYR A 50 -9.18 -0.99 -3.09
C TYR A 50 -9.47 0.50 -3.15
N LEU A 51 -9.23 1.11 -4.32
CA LEU A 51 -9.46 2.54 -4.57
C LEU A 51 -10.25 2.72 -5.86
N ILE A 52 -11.14 3.70 -5.90
CA ILE A 52 -11.87 4.03 -7.14
C ILE A 52 -11.13 5.16 -7.86
N CYS A 53 -10.97 5.03 -9.17
CA CYS A 53 -10.36 6.07 -10.00
C CYS A 53 -11.08 7.41 -9.84
N LYS A 54 -10.36 8.46 -9.43
CA LYS A 54 -10.89 9.83 -9.29
C LYS A 54 -11.32 10.48 -10.60
N ASN A 55 -11.05 9.87 -11.76
CA ASN A 55 -11.59 10.34 -13.03
C ASN A 55 -13.08 10.02 -13.11
N PRO A 56 -13.99 11.02 -13.11
CA PRO A 56 -15.44 10.80 -13.10
C PRO A 56 -15.96 10.06 -14.34
N LEU A 57 -15.22 10.07 -15.45
CA LEU A 57 -15.56 9.34 -16.66
C LEU A 57 -15.09 7.87 -16.65
N CYS A 58 -14.22 7.50 -15.70
CA CYS A 58 -13.62 6.17 -15.64
C CYS A 58 -14.27 5.28 -14.57
N ASN A 59 -14.40 5.80 -13.35
CA ASN A 59 -14.95 5.13 -12.16
C ASN A 59 -14.47 3.68 -12.01
N TYR A 60 -13.19 3.44 -12.31
CA TYR A 60 -12.61 2.11 -12.27
C TYR A 60 -12.16 1.73 -10.87
N ASP A 61 -12.62 0.58 -10.38
CA ASP A 61 -12.12 -0.03 -9.16
C ASP A 61 -10.71 -0.57 -9.38
N MET A 62 -9.76 -0.04 -8.61
CA MET A 62 -8.36 -0.41 -8.64
C MET A 62 -8.02 -1.24 -7.41
N GLU A 63 -7.36 -2.38 -7.63
CA GLU A 63 -6.77 -3.19 -6.59
C GLU A 63 -5.27 -2.87 -6.48
N ILE A 64 -4.85 -2.38 -5.31
CA ILE A 64 -3.46 -2.01 -5.05
C ILE A 64 -2.87 -2.95 -4.03
N LYS A 65 -1.77 -3.60 -4.44
CA LYS A 65 -0.95 -4.45 -3.59
C LYS A 65 0.40 -3.79 -3.38
N GLY A 66 0.89 -3.91 -2.15
CA GLY A 66 2.21 -3.40 -1.84
C GLY A 66 2.79 -4.02 -0.58
N GLU A 67 4.00 -3.56 -0.28
CA GLU A 67 4.77 -3.97 0.87
C GLU A 67 5.13 -2.73 1.69
N THR A 68 5.09 -2.85 3.00
CA THR A 68 5.62 -1.87 3.95
C THR A 68 6.81 -2.50 4.67
N ILE A 69 7.88 -1.73 4.79
CA ILE A 69 9.06 -2.10 5.54
C ILE A 69 9.04 -1.29 6.83
N VAL A 70 9.02 -1.99 7.94
CA VAL A 70 8.95 -1.41 9.28
C VAL A 70 10.19 -1.86 10.05
N SER A 71 10.86 -0.93 10.72
CA SER A 71 11.98 -1.26 11.61
C SER A 71 11.53 -2.11 12.81
N SER A 72 12.51 -2.68 13.52
CA SER A 72 12.28 -3.34 14.81
C SER A 72 11.65 -2.43 15.88
N SER A 73 11.82 -1.10 15.78
CA SER A 73 11.18 -0.09 16.63
C SER A 73 9.73 0.24 16.24
N ASN A 74 9.11 -0.54 15.34
CA ASN A 74 7.78 -0.26 14.78
C ASN A 74 7.68 1.11 14.09
N THR A 75 8.78 1.59 13.53
CA THR A 75 8.80 2.82 12.71
C THR A 75 8.65 2.42 11.25
N LEU A 76 7.73 3.06 10.55
CA LEU A 76 7.60 2.88 9.10
C LEU A 76 8.85 3.44 8.41
N ASN A 77 9.58 2.57 7.70
CA ASN A 77 10.78 2.95 6.96
C ASN A 77 10.46 3.25 5.49
N SER A 78 9.68 2.38 4.84
CA SER A 78 9.25 2.61 3.45
C SER A 78 7.95 1.88 3.11
N ILE A 79 7.30 2.38 2.05
CA ILE A 79 6.13 1.77 1.40
C ILE A 79 6.48 1.60 -0.07
N LYS A 80 6.20 0.42 -0.61
CA LYS A 80 6.39 0.10 -2.02
C LYS A 80 5.13 -0.52 -2.60
N ILE A 81 4.57 0.10 -3.62
CA ILE A 81 3.50 -0.50 -4.42
C ILE A 81 4.14 -1.54 -5.36
N THR A 82 3.62 -2.76 -5.34
CA THR A 82 4.11 -3.87 -6.15
C THR A 82 3.18 -4.18 -7.32
N SER A 83 1.88 -3.92 -7.18
CA SER A 83 0.90 -4.14 -8.25
C SER A 83 -0.27 -3.16 -8.12
N ILE A 84 -0.75 -2.70 -9.27
CA ILE A 84 -2.01 -1.96 -9.44
C ILE A 84 -2.76 -2.71 -10.54
N LYS A 85 -3.97 -3.16 -10.26
CA LYS A 85 -4.85 -3.84 -11.20
C LYS A 85 -6.16 -3.10 -11.36
#